data_AF-A0A142FN10-F1
#
_entry.id   AF-A0A142FN10-F1
#
_cell.length_a   1.000
_cell.length_b   1.000
_cell.length_c   1.000
_cell.angle_alpha   90.00
_cell.angle_beta   90.00
_cell.angle_gamma   90.00
#
_symmetry.space_group_name_H-M   'P 1'
#
loop_
_entity.id
_entity.type
_entity.pdbx_description
1 polymer ?
#
loop_
_entity_poly.entity_id
_entity_poly.type
_entity_poly.pdbx_seq_one_letter_code
_entity_poly.pdbx_strand_id
1 'polypeptide(L)'
;MQNDSPNTERYIAIARACLKAINDTVANSGSREEKIQAVYQAIDKAFQAEFSEYRQSVAIMATVLERIASGELDADKAASLARKTLDQQPAGIQSGIMH
;
A
#
# COMPACT_ATOMS: atom_id res chain seq x y z
N MET A 1 11.43 -19.96 13.25
CA MET A 1 11.49 -19.16 12.02
C MET A 1 10.18 -18.38 11.94
N GLN A 2 10.18 -17.14 12.42
CA GLN A 2 9.04 -16.23 12.33
C GLN A 2 8.95 -15.73 10.89
N ASN A 3 7.89 -16.12 10.19
CA ASN A 3 7.57 -15.62 8.85
C ASN A 3 6.92 -14.22 8.98
N ASP A 4 7.71 -13.25 9.43
CA ASP A 4 7.32 -11.83 9.46
C ASP A 4 7.50 -11.24 8.06
N SER A 5 6.67 -11.69 7.12
CA SER A 5 6.60 -11.04 5.81
C SER A 5 5.93 -9.67 5.99
N PRO A 6 6.37 -8.60 5.30
CA PRO A 6 5.71 -7.29 5.33
C PRO A 6 4.22 -7.36 4.96
N ASN A 7 3.82 -8.38 4.19
CA ASN A 7 2.43 -8.66 3.90
C ASN A 7 1.66 -9.14 5.14
N THR A 8 2.29 -9.94 6.01
CA THR A 8 1.72 -10.42 7.28
C THR A 8 1.36 -9.26 8.20
N GLU A 9 2.23 -8.25 8.32
CA GLU A 9 1.97 -7.05 9.12
C GLU A 9 0.81 -6.22 8.56
N ARG A 10 0.74 -6.05 7.23
CA ARG A 10 -0.39 -5.37 6.56
C ARG A 10 -1.70 -6.12 6.77
N TYR A 11 -1.71 -7.44 6.64
CA TYR A 11 -2.89 -8.27 6.92
C TYR A 11 -3.32 -8.18 8.40
N ILE A 12 -2.36 -8.13 9.33
CA ILE A 12 -2.64 -7.94 10.76
C ILE A 12 -3.23 -6.55 11.04
N ALA A 13 -2.70 -5.49 10.42
CA ALA A 13 -3.20 -4.13 10.57
C ALA A 13 -4.65 -4.00 10.07
N ILE A 14 -4.92 -4.57 8.89
CA ILE A 14 -6.25 -4.68 8.32
C ILE A 14 -7.17 -5.46 9.27
N ALA A 15 -6.76 -6.65 9.73
CA ALA A 15 -7.55 -7.47 10.63
C ALA A 15 -7.89 -6.73 11.96
N ARG A 16 -6.94 -5.97 12.51
CA ARG A 16 -7.17 -5.12 13.69
C ARG A 16 -8.17 -4.00 13.41
N ALA A 17 -8.11 -3.36 12.24
CA ALA A 17 -9.08 -2.36 11.82
C ALA A 17 -10.48 -2.96 11.67
N CYS A 18 -10.60 -4.17 11.09
CA CYS A 18 -11.86 -4.91 11.03
C CYS A 18 -12.43 -5.16 12.44
N LEU A 19 -11.60 -5.65 13.35
CA LEU A 19 -11.99 -6.03 14.70
C LEU A 19 -12.42 -4.80 15.51
N LYS A 20 -11.74 -3.66 15.31
CA LYS A 20 -12.15 -2.36 15.87
C LYS A 20 -13.50 -1.90 15.31
N ALA A 21 -13.72 -1.97 14.00
CA ALA A 21 -14.99 -1.60 13.39
C ALA A 21 -16.16 -2.48 13.87
N ILE A 22 -15.91 -3.77 14.11
CA ILE A 22 -16.90 -4.68 14.71
C ILE A 22 -17.24 -4.23 16.15
N ASN A 23 -16.23 -3.88 16.96
CA ASN A 23 -16.47 -3.42 18.33
C ASN A 23 -17.20 -2.07 18.38
N ASP A 24 -16.83 -1.13 17.50
CA ASP A 24 -17.45 0.19 17.37
C ASP A 24 -18.91 0.10 16.88
N THR A 25 -19.22 -0.90 16.05
CA THR A 25 -20.59 -1.17 15.59
C THR A 25 -21.42 -1.88 16.66
N VAL A 26 -20.84 -2.74 17.50
CA VAL A 26 -21.53 -3.32 18.67
C VAL A 26 -21.94 -2.23 19.67
N ALA A 27 -21.10 -1.22 19.87
CA ALA A 27 -21.36 -0.07 20.76
C ALA A 27 -22.43 0.91 20.24
N ASN A 28 -22.69 0.97 18.93
CA ASN A 28 -23.67 1.88 18.33
C ASN A 28 -25.04 1.20 18.08
N SER A 29 -26.12 1.95 18.30
CA SER A 29 -27.50 1.53 18.01
C SER A 29 -27.81 1.68 16.52
N GLY A 30 -27.79 0.57 15.78
CA GLY A 30 -28.14 0.48 14.36
C GLY A 30 -28.61 -0.94 14.02
N SER A 31 -29.28 -1.11 12.90
CA SER A 31 -29.69 -2.44 12.40
C SER A 31 -28.46 -3.32 12.11
N ARG A 32 -28.65 -4.64 12.12
CA ARG A 32 -27.57 -5.59 11.86
C ARG A 32 -26.94 -5.37 10.49
N GLU A 33 -27.75 -5.06 9.47
CA GLU A 33 -27.30 -4.73 8.12
C GLU A 33 -26.41 -3.47 8.07
N GLU A 34 -26.77 -2.39 8.78
CA GLU A 34 -25.96 -1.16 8.84
C GLU A 34 -24.59 -1.40 9.47
N LYS A 35 -24.54 -2.22 10.51
CA LYS A 35 -23.29 -2.60 11.18
C LYS A 35 -22.38 -3.41 10.25
N ILE A 36 -22.93 -4.37 9.52
CA ILE A 36 -22.19 -5.16 8.53
C ILE A 36 -21.63 -4.25 7.42
N GLN A 37 -22.46 -3.32 6.92
CA GLN A 37 -22.03 -2.39 5.88
C GLN A 37 -20.91 -1.46 6.36
N ALA A 38 -20.99 -0.96 7.59
CA ALA A 38 -19.96 -0.12 8.19
C ALA A 38 -18.62 -0.86 8.35
N VAL A 39 -18.64 -2.14 8.69
CA VAL A 39 -17.44 -2.98 8.75
C VAL A 39 -16.82 -3.11 7.35
N TYR A 40 -17.59 -3.43 6.32
CA TYR A 40 -17.06 -3.52 4.95
C TYR A 40 -16.43 -2.21 4.46
N GLN A 41 -17.05 -1.06 4.75
CA GLN A 41 -16.50 0.25 4.40
C GLN A 41 -15.21 0.57 5.17
N ALA A 42 -15.14 0.21 6.45
CA ALA A 42 -13.93 0.38 7.25
C ALA A 42 -12.78 -0.49 6.72
N ILE A 43 -13.09 -1.72 6.29
CA ILE A 43 -12.14 -2.63 5.64
C ILE A 43 -11.61 -2.00 4.35
N ASP A 44 -12.51 -1.62 3.44
CA ASP A 44 -12.13 -1.05 2.15
C ASP A 44 -11.28 0.22 2.34
N LYS A 45 -11.65 1.09 3.29
CA LYS A 45 -10.85 2.28 3.62
C LYS A 45 -9.46 1.94 4.18
N ALA A 46 -9.36 0.95 5.05
CA ALA A 46 -8.08 0.50 5.59
C ALA A 46 -7.19 -0.09 4.49
N PHE A 47 -7.74 -0.92 3.62
CA PHE A 47 -7.03 -1.41 2.43
C PHE A 47 -6.59 -0.26 1.52
N GLN A 48 -7.47 0.66 1.18
CA GLN A 48 -7.11 1.78 0.30
C GLN A 48 -6.00 2.65 0.89
N ALA A 49 -6.04 2.91 2.20
CA ALA A 49 -4.99 3.65 2.89
C ALA A 49 -3.64 2.91 2.82
N GLU A 50 -3.61 1.63 3.18
CA GLU A 50 -2.41 0.79 3.17
C GLU A 50 -1.81 0.58 1.76
N PHE A 51 -2.64 0.64 0.71
CA PHE A 51 -2.19 0.48 -0.68
C PHE A 51 -1.96 1.82 -1.40
N SER A 52 -2.29 2.96 -0.79
CA SER A 52 -2.14 4.28 -1.44
C SER A 52 -0.68 4.59 -1.76
N GLU A 53 0.23 4.40 -0.81
CA GLU A 53 1.67 4.61 -0.99
C GLU A 53 2.27 3.65 -2.02
N TYR A 54 1.82 2.38 -2.00
CA TYR A 54 2.24 1.39 -2.99
C TYR A 54 1.78 1.77 -4.41
N ARG A 55 0.52 2.15 -4.58
CA ARG A 55 -0.02 2.60 -5.88
C ARG A 55 0.71 3.83 -6.39
N GLN A 56 1.01 4.79 -5.50
CA GLN A 56 1.75 5.99 -5.86
C GLN A 56 3.18 5.65 -6.30
N SER A 57 3.87 4.77 -5.58
CA SER A 57 5.22 4.31 -5.96
C SER A 57 5.21 3.61 -7.33
N VAL A 58 4.24 2.73 -7.59
CA VAL A 58 4.08 2.06 -8.88
C VAL A 58 3.83 3.07 -10.01
N ALA A 59 2.98 4.07 -9.79
CA ALA A 59 2.71 5.11 -10.77
C ALA A 59 3.97 5.92 -11.11
N ILE A 60 4.76 6.31 -10.09
CA ILE A 60 6.03 7.02 -10.29
C ILE A 60 7.01 6.16 -11.10
N MET A 61 7.15 4.87 -10.75
CA MET A 61 8.01 3.95 -11.50
C MET A 61 7.58 3.80 -12.95
N ALA A 62 6.26 3.69 -13.21
CA ALA A 62 5.74 3.61 -14.58
C ALA A 62 6.12 4.86 -15.40
N THR A 63 5.92 6.06 -14.85
CA THR A 63 6.30 7.31 -15.52
C THR A 63 7.81 7.42 -15.76
N VAL A 64 8.64 6.97 -14.81
CA VAL A 64 10.10 6.96 -14.98
C VAL A 64 10.52 5.98 -16.09
N LEU A 65 9.91 4.79 -16.13
CA LEU A 65 10.17 3.81 -17.19
C LEU A 65 9.74 4.33 -18.56
N GLU A 66 8.56 4.97 -18.66
CA GLU A 66 8.13 5.64 -19.89
C GLU A 66 9.12 6.72 -20.31
N ARG A 67 9.63 7.51 -19.37
CA ARG A 67 10.62 8.55 -19.64
C ARG A 67 11.95 7.97 -20.14
N ILE A 68 12.41 6.87 -19.58
CA ILE A 68 13.62 6.17 -20.05
C ILE A 68 13.36 5.56 -21.43
N ALA A 69 12.21 4.92 -21.63
CA ALA A 69 11.84 4.27 -22.88
C ALA A 69 11.64 5.26 -24.05
N SER A 70 11.33 6.54 -23.76
CA SER A 70 11.23 7.59 -24.77
C SER A 70 12.52 7.81 -25.57
N GLY A 71 13.68 7.39 -25.04
CA GLY A 71 14.98 7.58 -25.69
C GLY A 71 15.51 9.02 -25.64
N GLU A 72 14.80 9.95 -24.96
CA GLU A 72 15.24 11.34 -24.80
C GLU A 72 16.38 11.52 -23.79
N LEU A 73 16.68 10.47 -23.01
CA LEU A 73 17.76 10.47 -22.02
C LEU A 73 18.96 9.68 -22.54
N ASP A 74 20.16 10.26 -22.38
CA ASP A 74 21.40 9.48 -22.50
C ASP A 74 21.52 8.44 -21.37
N ALA A 75 22.41 7.48 -21.56
CA ALA A 75 22.58 6.33 -20.66
C ALA A 75 22.86 6.76 -19.20
N ASP A 76 23.65 7.81 -19.00
CA ASP A 76 24.01 8.29 -17.67
C ASP A 76 22.83 8.96 -16.96
N LYS A 77 22.04 9.77 -17.68
CA LYS A 77 20.83 10.40 -17.15
C LYS A 77 19.74 9.37 -16.88
N ALA A 78 19.55 8.38 -17.75
CA ALA A 78 18.62 7.29 -17.53
C ALA A 78 18.99 6.49 -16.28
N ALA A 79 20.27 6.12 -16.13
CA ALA A 79 20.77 5.41 -14.96
C ALA A 79 20.66 6.26 -13.67
N SER A 80 20.92 7.56 -13.75
CA SER A 80 20.76 8.49 -12.62
C SER A 80 19.29 8.61 -12.19
N LEU A 81 18.37 8.74 -13.15
CA LEU A 81 16.94 8.83 -12.88
C LEU A 81 16.41 7.54 -12.25
N ALA A 82 16.83 6.37 -12.76
CA ALA A 82 16.48 5.08 -12.18
C ALA A 82 16.95 4.96 -10.72
N ARG A 83 18.22 5.29 -10.41
CA ARG A 83 18.74 5.25 -9.04
C ARG A 83 17.97 6.16 -8.09
N LYS A 84 17.75 7.42 -8.48
CA LYS A 84 16.97 8.37 -7.68
C LYS A 84 15.56 7.87 -7.38
N THR A 85 14.94 7.20 -8.35
CA THR A 85 13.59 6.65 -8.21
C THR A 85 13.56 5.49 -7.21
N LEU A 86 14.58 4.63 -7.22
CA LEU A 86 14.74 3.54 -6.24
C LEU A 86 15.04 4.08 -4.82
N ASP A 87 15.90 5.10 -4.72
CA ASP A 87 16.26 5.73 -3.45
C ASP A 87 15.07 6.46 -2.79
N GLN A 88 14.10 6.90 -3.59
CA GLN A 88 12.88 7.60 -3.13
C GLN A 88 11.71 6.65 -2.84
N GLN A 89 11.88 5.33 -2.98
CA GLN A 89 10.82 4.39 -2.62
C GLN A 89 10.49 4.46 -1.13
N PRO A 90 9.20 4.46 -0.74
CA PRO A 90 8.79 4.34 0.66
C PRO A 90 9.44 3.10 1.30
N ALA A 91 9.88 3.23 2.56
CA ALA A 91 10.54 2.15 3.31
C ALA A 91 9.70 0.85 3.37
N GLY A 92 8.37 0.97 3.35
CA GLY A 92 7.46 -0.17 3.30
C GLY A 92 7.54 -1.03 2.03
N ILE A 93 8.13 -0.51 0.94
CA ILE A 93 8.32 -1.22 -0.34
C ILE A 93 9.72 -1.83 -0.43
N GLN A 94 10.74 -1.14 0.10
CA GLN A 94 12.13 -1.63 0.10
C GLN A 94 12.28 -2.98 0.81
N SER A 95 11.52 -3.21 1.88
CA SER A 95 11.51 -4.48 2.63
C SER A 95 10.84 -5.65 1.88
N GLY A 96 10.04 -5.37 0.83
CA GLY A 96 9.33 -6.40 0.07
C GLY A 96 10.08 -6.93 -1.16
N ILE A 97 11.15 -6.24 -1.60
CA ILE A 97 11.91 -6.58 -2.81
C ILE A 97 13.21 -7.37 -2.47
N MET A 98 13.62 -7.44 -1.21
CA MET A 98 14.81 -8.18 -0.75
C MET A 98 14.57 -9.70 -0.51
N HIS A 99 13.58 -10.33 -1.14
CA HIS A 99 13.37 -11.79 -1.06
C HIS A 99 12.90 -12.40 -2.37
#